data_AF-A0A073IBA4-F1
#
_entry.id   AF-A0A073IBA4-F1
#
_cell.length_a   1.000
_cell.length_b   1.000
_cell.length_c   1.000
_cell.angle_alpha   90.00
_cell.angle_beta   90.00
_cell.angle_gamma   90.00
#
_symmetry.space_group_name_H-M   'P 1'
#
loop_
_entity.id
_entity.type
_entity.pdbx_description
1 polymer ?
#
loop_
_entity_poly.entity_id
_entity_poly.type
_entity_poly.pdbx_seq_one_letter_code
_entity_poly.pdbx_strand_id
1 'polypeptide(L)'
;MLLKGNRQDNINLQTQSRVVDAVVWVKQGVHKKYKNRMGYHLRYSKEICLVELNGAVPTDVQPYKTQDIIQSVSGKNSEKLKEIKRIMKSLIQQGYCYDLFARDENACEKFVSIGNELHI
;
A
#
# COMPACT_ATOMS: atom_id res chain seq x y z
N MET A 1 -2.43 -6.59 -0.22
CA MET A 1 -1.75 -5.98 -1.40
C MET A 1 -1.46 -7.12 -2.36
N LEU A 2 -2.12 -7.20 -3.51
CA LEU A 2 -1.97 -8.32 -4.44
C LEU A 2 -0.89 -8.00 -5.48
N LEU A 3 0.29 -8.61 -5.32
CA LEU A 3 1.33 -8.61 -6.34
C LEU A 3 1.19 -9.89 -7.15
N LYS A 4 0.84 -9.76 -8.44
CA LYS A 4 0.84 -10.88 -9.37
C LYS A 4 1.96 -10.64 -10.39
N GLY A 5 3.01 -11.46 -10.32
CA GLY A 5 4.04 -11.55 -11.34
C GLY A 5 3.49 -12.15 -12.64
N ASN A 6 4.09 -11.78 -13.76
CA ASN A 6 3.72 -12.20 -15.10
C ASN A 6 3.77 -13.73 -15.27
N ARG A 7 2.61 -14.36 -15.52
CA ARG A 7 2.49 -15.60 -16.31
C ARG A 7 1.04 -15.88 -16.70
N GLN A 8 0.79 -15.98 -18.00
CA GLN A 8 -0.34 -16.72 -18.55
C GLN A 8 -0.05 -18.20 -18.32
N ASP A 9 -0.50 -18.74 -17.20
CA ASP A 9 -0.57 -20.18 -17.00
C ASP A 9 -1.88 -20.51 -16.26
N ASN A 10 -2.48 -21.60 -16.71
CA ASN A 10 -3.76 -22.17 -16.30
C ASN A 10 -4.09 -21.98 -14.82
N ILE A 11 -5.32 -21.53 -14.55
CA ILE A 11 -5.82 -21.15 -13.23
C ILE A 11 -5.92 -22.39 -12.33
N ASN A 12 -4.83 -22.73 -11.66
CA ASN A 12 -4.83 -23.63 -10.50
C ASN A 12 -4.94 -22.74 -9.24
N LEU A 13 -6.16 -22.62 -8.71
CA LEU A 13 -6.59 -21.68 -7.67
C LEU A 13 -6.14 -22.07 -6.24
N GLN A 14 -4.91 -22.54 -6.07
CA GLN A 14 -4.34 -22.86 -4.74
C GLN A 14 -2.96 -22.25 -4.50
N THR A 15 -2.71 -21.04 -4.99
CA THR A 15 -1.56 -20.27 -4.51
C THR A 15 -1.91 -19.69 -3.13
N GLN A 16 -1.38 -20.29 -2.06
CA GLN A 16 -1.53 -19.76 -0.71
C GLN A 16 -0.87 -18.38 -0.63
N SER A 17 -1.68 -17.34 -0.40
CA SER A 17 -1.19 -16.02 -0.02
C SER A 17 -0.84 -16.03 1.46
N ARG A 18 0.28 -15.39 1.81
CA ARG A 18 0.65 -15.18 3.21
C ARG A 18 1.01 -13.73 3.46
N VAL A 19 0.64 -13.22 4.63
CA VAL A 19 1.14 -11.93 5.12
C VAL A 19 2.62 -12.10 5.42
N VAL A 20 3.46 -11.25 4.81
CA VAL A 20 4.91 -11.30 4.96
C VAL A 20 5.47 -10.07 5.67
N ASP A 21 4.73 -8.96 5.65
CA ASP A 21 5.15 -7.69 6.26
C ASP A 21 3.96 -6.74 6.47
N ALA A 22 4.20 -5.60 7.12
CA ALA A 22 3.24 -4.53 7.27
C ALA A 22 3.91 -3.16 7.20
N VAL A 23 3.40 -2.28 6.33
CA VAL A 23 3.81 -0.87 6.30
C VAL A 23 2.90 -0.06 7.24
N VAL A 24 3.50 0.60 8.21
CA VAL A 24 2.82 1.39 9.23
C VAL A 24 2.90 2.88 8.90
N TRP A 25 1.75 3.50 8.67
CA TRP A 25 1.66 4.95 8.59
C TRP A 25 1.36 5.56 9.96
N VAL A 26 2.31 6.28 10.53
CA VAL A 26 2.14 7.10 11.73
C VAL A 26 1.71 8.51 11.35
N LYS A 27 0.52 8.90 11.81
CA LYS A 27 -0.11 10.19 11.52
C LYS A 27 0.39 11.27 12.49
N GLN A 28 1.02 12.29 11.93
CA GLN A 28 1.47 13.47 12.66
C GLN A 28 0.39 14.56 12.65
N GLY A 29 0.39 15.41 13.68
CA GLY A 29 -0.42 16.61 13.71
C GLY A 29 0.35 17.80 13.14
N VAL A 30 -0.34 18.80 12.62
CA VAL A 30 0.29 20.04 12.09
C VAL A 30 1.11 20.76 13.17
N HIS A 31 0.61 20.76 14.42
CA HIS A 31 1.24 21.44 15.56
C HIS A 31 1.54 20.48 16.74
N LYS A 32 1.42 19.16 16.53
CA LYS A 32 1.60 18.14 17.58
C LYS A 32 2.39 16.96 17.03
N LYS A 33 3.22 16.31 17.86
CA LYS A 33 4.04 15.16 17.45
C LYS A 33 3.22 14.06 16.77
N TYR A 34 2.03 13.74 17.28
CA TYR A 34 1.12 12.74 16.70
C TYR A 34 -0.32 13.22 16.70
N LYS A 35 -1.11 12.75 15.72
CA LYS A 35 -2.55 13.01 15.67
C LYS A 35 -3.23 12.29 16.83
N ASN A 36 -4.01 13.03 17.62
CA ASN A 36 -4.72 12.50 18.78
C ASN A 36 -6.18 12.20 18.42
N ARG A 37 -6.43 11.03 17.82
CA ARG A 37 -7.79 10.54 17.56
C ARG A 37 -8.19 9.58 18.68
N MET A 38 -9.39 9.75 19.22
CA MET A 38 -9.95 8.82 20.19
C MET A 38 -10.26 7.49 19.49
N GLY A 39 -9.69 6.40 19.98
CA GLY A 39 -10.11 5.04 19.61
C GLY A 39 -10.93 4.43 20.74
N TYR A 40 -11.24 3.14 20.64
CA TYR A 40 -12.10 2.45 21.62
C TYR A 40 -11.39 2.29 22.97
N HIS A 41 -10.19 1.70 22.97
CA HIS A 41 -9.35 1.56 24.18
C HIS A 41 -8.07 2.41 24.15
N LEU A 42 -7.51 2.64 22.96
CA LEU A 42 -6.25 3.36 22.76
C LEU A 42 -6.44 4.47 21.73
N ARG A 43 -5.60 5.51 21.80
CA ARG A 43 -5.58 6.56 20.78
C ARG A 43 -5.08 6.00 19.45
N TYR A 44 -5.78 6.31 18.36
CA TYR A 44 -5.39 5.88 17.01
C TYR A 44 -4.59 6.98 16.32
N SER A 45 -3.28 6.83 16.35
CA SER A 45 -2.34 7.70 15.64
C SER A 45 -1.70 7.04 14.42
N LYS A 46 -2.12 5.82 14.04
CA LYS A 46 -1.54 5.10 12.90
C LYS A 46 -2.55 4.30 12.09
N GLU A 47 -2.21 4.03 10.84
CA GLU A 47 -2.84 3.05 9.97
C GLU A 47 -1.82 1.98 9.56
N ILE A 48 -2.31 0.77 9.26
CA ILE A 48 -1.48 -0.37 8.91
C ILE A 48 -1.89 -0.84 7.51
N CYS A 49 -0.90 -0.98 6.62
CA CYS A 49 -1.05 -1.56 5.29
C CYS A 49 -0.37 -2.93 5.29
N LEU A 50 -1.14 -4.01 5.19
CA LEU A 50 -0.60 -5.36 5.16
C LEU A 50 0.03 -5.68 3.80
N VAL A 51 1.20 -6.29 3.83
CA VAL A 51 1.94 -6.75 2.66
C VAL A 51 1.80 -8.26 2.56
N GLU A 52 1.29 -8.72 1.44
CA GLU A 52 1.04 -10.13 1.18
C GLU A 52 1.88 -10.58 0.00
N LEU A 53 2.45 -11.77 0.13
CA LEU A 53 3.10 -12.47 -0.96
C LEU A 53 2.21 -13.62 -1.40
N ASN A 54 1.89 -13.63 -2.69
CA ASN A 54 1.21 -14.75 -3.31
C ASN A 54 2.21 -15.58 -4.12
N GLY A 55 2.37 -16.85 -3.77
CA GLY A 55 3.32 -17.76 -4.40
C GLY A 55 4.77 -17.60 -3.90
N ALA A 56 5.72 -17.79 -4.81
CA ALA A 56 7.14 -17.71 -4.54
C ALA A 56 7.66 -16.26 -4.54
N VAL A 57 8.72 -16.00 -3.79
CA VAL A 57 9.41 -14.71 -3.81
C VAL A 57 10.06 -14.53 -5.19
N PRO A 58 9.78 -13.45 -5.93
CA PRO A 58 10.46 -13.19 -7.20
C PRO A 58 11.95 -12.96 -7.00
N THR A 59 12.78 -13.45 -7.93
CA THR A 59 14.25 -13.43 -7.82
C THR A 59 14.85 -12.01 -7.85
N ASP A 60 14.12 -11.04 -8.37
CA ASP A 60 14.53 -9.64 -8.52
C ASP A 60 14.11 -8.74 -7.34
N VAL A 61 13.40 -9.29 -6.34
CA VAL A 61 13.04 -8.53 -5.14
C VAL A 61 14.29 -8.26 -4.30
N GLN A 62 14.52 -6.98 -4.00
CA GLN A 62 15.58 -6.53 -3.11
C GLN A 62 14.99 -6.29 -1.71
N PRO A 63 15.16 -7.22 -0.75
CA PRO A 63 14.64 -7.04 0.60
C PRO A 63 15.36 -5.88 1.31
N TYR A 64 14.69 -5.27 2.29
CA TYR A 64 15.24 -4.22 3.16
C TYR A 64 15.70 -2.91 2.47
N LYS A 65 15.30 -2.68 1.22
CA LYS A 65 15.66 -1.47 0.46
C LYS A 65 14.93 -0.20 0.93
N THR A 66 13.83 -0.36 1.67
CA THR A 66 12.94 0.73 2.09
C THR A 66 12.48 0.52 3.53
N GLN A 67 12.05 1.60 4.19
CA GLN A 67 11.46 1.54 5.53
C GLN A 67 10.00 1.12 5.46
N ASP A 68 9.56 0.39 6.48
CA ASP A 68 8.18 -0.04 6.73
C ASP A 68 7.39 0.97 7.57
N ILE A 69 8.04 2.03 8.07
CA ILE A 69 7.39 3.10 8.83
C ILE A 69 7.35 4.38 7.99
N ILE A 70 6.15 4.93 7.80
CA ILE A 70 5.95 6.23 7.17
C ILE A 70 5.43 7.21 8.22
N GLN A 71 6.07 8.36 8.37
CA GLN A 71 5.61 9.42 9.28
C GLN A 71 5.25 10.66 8.49
N SER A 72 4.01 11.12 8.60
CA SER A 72 3.57 12.31 7.86
C SER A 72 2.30 12.94 8.44
N VAL A 73 2.09 14.20 8.10
CA VAL A 73 0.83 14.91 8.36
C VAL A 73 -0.27 14.32 7.48
N SER A 74 -1.43 14.04 8.08
CA SER A 74 -2.59 13.55 7.30
C SER A 74 -3.15 14.63 6.39
N GLY A 75 -3.42 14.27 5.13
CA GLY A 75 -4.18 15.08 4.18
C GLY A 75 -5.68 15.10 4.48
N LYS A 76 -6.50 15.15 3.42
CA LYS A 76 -7.96 15.12 3.55
C LYS A 76 -8.44 13.80 4.15
N ASN A 77 -9.69 13.77 4.62
CA ASN A 77 -10.28 12.55 5.17
C ASN A 77 -10.22 11.41 4.14
N SER A 78 -9.75 10.25 4.58
CA SER A 78 -9.57 9.05 3.76
C SER A 78 -8.54 9.14 2.63
N GLU A 79 -7.83 10.26 2.49
CA GLU A 79 -6.70 10.36 1.57
C GLU A 79 -5.54 9.51 2.09
N LYS A 80 -5.13 8.53 1.28
CA LYS A 80 -3.95 7.69 1.58
C LYS A 80 -2.70 8.41 1.13
N LEU A 81 -1.59 8.14 1.82
CA LEU A 81 -0.29 8.69 1.46
C LEU A 81 0.16 8.24 0.08
N LYS A 82 0.53 9.19 -0.78
CA LYS A 82 1.21 8.90 -2.06
C LYS A 82 2.52 8.14 -1.88
N GLU A 83 3.15 8.27 -0.72
CA GLU A 83 4.42 7.60 -0.39
C GLU A 83 4.32 6.08 -0.40
N ILE A 84 3.16 5.48 -0.10
CA ILE A 84 2.99 4.01 -0.21
C ILE A 84 3.22 3.55 -1.66
N LYS A 85 2.74 4.32 -2.63
CA LYS A 85 2.92 4.02 -4.06
C LYS A 85 4.37 4.18 -4.48
N ARG A 86 5.10 5.12 -3.88
CA ARG A 86 6.54 5.29 -4.09
C ARG A 86 7.32 4.07 -3.59
N ILE A 87 6.99 3.59 -2.39
CA ILE A 87 7.54 2.36 -1.83
C ILE A 87 7.26 1.18 -2.77
N MET A 88 6.01 1.01 -3.21
CA MET A 88 5.64 -0.06 -4.16
C MET A 88 6.47 0.01 -5.45
N LYS A 89 6.60 1.19 -6.07
CA LYS A 89 7.41 1.38 -7.29
C LYS A 89 8.89 1.05 -7.08
N SER A 90 9.42 1.26 -5.87
CA SER A 90 10.81 0.91 -5.56
C SER A 90 11.05 -0.60 -5.42
N LEU A 91 10.00 -1.34 -5.05
CA LEU A 91 10.02 -2.80 -4.84
C LEU A 91 9.69 -3.56 -6.12
N ILE A 92 8.78 -3.03 -6.94
CA ILE A 92 8.28 -3.68 -8.16
C ILE A 92 8.88 -2.96 -9.36
N GLN A 93 10.04 -3.43 -9.80
CA GLN A 93 10.75 -2.82 -10.94
C GLN A 93 10.11 -3.22 -12.27
N GLN A 94 9.47 -4.39 -12.32
CA GLN A 94 8.78 -4.92 -13.50
C GLN A 94 7.42 -5.50 -13.08
N GLY A 95 6.37 -5.21 -13.87
CA GLY A 95 5.02 -5.72 -13.64
C GLY A 95 3.94 -4.65 -13.59
N TYR A 96 2.71 -5.09 -13.40
CA TYR A 96 1.53 -4.23 -13.33
C TYR A 96 1.10 -4.03 -11.88
N CYS A 97 0.85 -2.78 -11.51
CA CYS A 97 0.29 -2.43 -10.21
C CYS A 97 -1.18 -2.05 -10.36
N TYR A 98 -2.04 -2.61 -9.51
CA TYR A 98 -3.46 -2.25 -9.45
C TYR A 98 -3.72 -1.45 -8.18
N ASP A 99 -4.48 -0.37 -8.31
CA ASP A 99 -5.01 0.39 -7.17
C ASP A 99 -6.52 0.26 -7.15
N LEU A 100 -7.02 -0.51 -6.18
CA LEU A 100 -8.45 -0.76 -6.01
C LEU A 100 -9.03 0.28 -5.04
N PHE A 101 -10.25 0.72 -5.33
CA PHE A 101 -10.93 1.82 -4.64
C PHE A 101 -10.19 3.16 -4.78
N ALA A 102 -9.53 3.34 -5.92
CA ALA A 102 -8.86 4.59 -6.25
C ALA A 102 -9.86 5.75 -6.39
N ARG A 103 -9.36 6.96 -6.10
CA ARG A 103 -10.01 8.25 -6.32
C ARG A 103 -9.08 9.10 -7.19
N ASP A 104 -9.60 10.15 -7.80
CA ASP A 104 -8.80 11.02 -8.68
C ASP A 104 -7.53 11.54 -8.00
N GLU A 105 -7.63 11.98 -6.74
CA GLU A 105 -6.48 12.44 -5.96
C GLU A 105 -5.37 11.38 -5.75
N ASN A 106 -5.74 10.10 -5.82
CA ASN A 106 -4.86 8.97 -5.58
C ASN A 106 -4.34 8.36 -6.88
N ALA A 107 -4.95 8.62 -8.04
CA ALA A 107 -4.54 8.03 -9.32
C ALA A 107 -3.04 8.26 -9.59
N CYS A 108 -2.36 7.24 -10.11
CA CYS A 108 -0.91 7.28 -10.26
C CYS A 108 -0.48 6.64 -11.58
N GLU A 109 0.39 7.33 -12.31
CA GLU A 109 1.00 6.78 -13.52
C GLU A 109 1.71 5.46 -13.20
N LYS A 110 1.57 4.47 -14.10
CA LYS A 110 2.01 3.06 -13.96
C LYS A 110 1.13 2.18 -13.05
N PHE A 111 0.02 2.71 -12.51
CA PHE A 111 -0.99 1.92 -11.83
C PHE A 111 -2.28 1.90 -12.65
N VAL A 112 -2.88 0.72 -12.79
CA VAL A 112 -4.26 0.61 -13.25
C VAL A 112 -5.15 0.96 -12.04
N SER A 113 -5.80 2.10 -12.10
CA SER A 113 -6.65 2.62 -11.00
C SER A 113 -8.10 2.24 -11.27
N ILE A 114 -8.75 1.61 -10.29
CA ILE A 114 -10.14 1.15 -10.38
C ILE A 114 -10.89 1.68 -9.16
N GLY A 115 -11.97 2.42 -9.38
CA GLY A 115 -12.79 2.96 -8.30
C GLY A 115 -14.03 3.67 -8.83
N ASN A 116 -15.06 3.73 -7.99
CA ASN A 116 -16.36 4.32 -8.35
C ASN A 116 -16.36 5.85 -8.31
N GLU A 117 -15.34 6.46 -7.68
CA GLU A 117 -15.17 7.90 -7.53
C GLU A 117 -14.09 8.44 -8.49
N LEU A 118 -13.82 7.72 -9.59
CA LEU A 118 -12.92 8.18 -10.65
C LEU A 118 -13.72 8.93 -11.72
N HIS A 119 -13.26 10.12 -12.07
CA HIS A 119 -13.82 10.92 -13.17
C HIS A 119 -12.84 10.90 -14.34
N ILE A 120 -12.88 9.82 -15.12
CA ILE A 120 -12.02 9.57 -16.30
C ILE A 120 -12.78 9.88 -17.59
#